data_AF-A0A3Q2QWM0-F1
#
_entry.id   AF-A0A3Q2QWM0-F1
#
_cell.length_a   1.000
_cell.length_b   1.000
_cell.length_c   1.000
_cell.angle_alpha   90.00
_cell.angle_beta   90.00
_cell.angle_gamma   90.00
#
_symmetry.space_group_name_H-M   'P 1'
#
loop_
_entity.id
_entity.type
_entity.pdbx_description
1 polymer ?
#
loop_
_entity_poly.entity_id
_entity_poly.type
_entity_poly.pdbx_seq_one_letter_code
_entity_poly.pdbx_strand_id
1 'polypeptide(L)'
;MIRCLPTEVQGKLRSGVAIPSLQQCVEELLLNSIDAGATCVGVRIDMEAFKVQVIDNGSGIPAEDMERAGMRYHTSKCSCVDDLENLRCYGYRGEALASICCLSCLNPGKEE
;
A
#
# COMPACT_ATOMS: atom_id res chain seq x y z
N MET A 1 -17.20 1.37 -31.14
CA MET A 1 -15.83 1.92 -31.27
C MET A 1 -15.16 1.82 -29.90
N ILE A 2 -13.95 1.26 -29.80
CA ILE A 2 -13.22 1.03 -28.53
C ILE A 2 -12.28 2.21 -28.27
N ARG A 3 -12.11 2.65 -27.01
CA ARG A 3 -11.28 3.82 -26.61
C ARG A 3 -10.50 3.55 -25.32
N CYS A 4 -9.37 4.23 -25.15
CA CYS A 4 -8.60 4.21 -23.91
C CYS A 4 -9.38 4.90 -22.78
N LEU A 5 -9.33 4.32 -21.57
CA LEU A 5 -9.96 4.90 -20.39
C LEU A 5 -9.09 6.06 -19.84
N PRO A 6 -9.70 7.11 -19.29
CA PRO A 6 -8.95 8.13 -18.54
C PRO A 6 -8.18 7.52 -17.37
N THR A 7 -7.03 8.10 -17.02
CA THR A 7 -6.14 7.60 -15.94
C THR A 7 -6.87 7.46 -14.61
N GLU A 8 -7.77 8.38 -14.28
CA GLU A 8 -8.58 8.30 -13.05
C GLU A 8 -9.46 7.05 -13.03
N VAL A 9 -10.09 6.71 -14.16
CA VAL A 9 -10.94 5.51 -14.29
C VAL A 9 -10.10 4.25 -14.20
N GLN A 10 -8.93 4.22 -14.86
CA GLN A 10 -7.99 3.10 -14.74
C GLN A 10 -7.56 2.90 -13.29
N GLY A 11 -7.23 3.99 -12.58
CA GLY A 11 -6.85 3.98 -11.18
C GLY A 11 -7.95 3.41 -10.29
N LYS A 12 -9.19 3.91 -10.41
CA LYS A 12 -10.34 3.41 -9.63
C LYS A 12 -10.63 1.93 -9.86
N LEU A 13 -10.62 1.50 -11.12
CA LEU A 13 -10.81 0.08 -11.48
C LEU A 13 -9.70 -0.78 -10.88
N ARG A 14 -8.44 -0.33 -11.00
CA ARG A 14 -7.30 -1.07 -10.47
C ARG A 14 -7.34 -1.16 -8.95
N SER A 15 -7.69 -0.07 -8.26
CA SER A 15 -7.82 -0.05 -6.80
C SER A 15 -8.89 -1.02 -6.29
N GLY A 16 -10.03 -1.11 -6.97
CA GLY A 16 -11.10 -2.04 -6.60
C GLY A 16 -10.72 -3.52 -6.77
N VAL A 17 -9.83 -3.85 -7.71
CA VAL A 17 -9.29 -5.21 -7.87
C VAL A 17 -8.16 -5.50 -6.89
N ALA A 18 -7.30 -4.50 -6.62
CA ALA A 18 -6.17 -4.65 -5.71
C ALA A 18 -6.60 -4.75 -4.25
N ILE A 19 -7.60 -3.96 -3.82
CA ILE A 19 -8.11 -3.90 -2.45
C ILE A 19 -9.64 -4.11 -2.47
N PRO A 20 -10.12 -5.35 -2.69
CA PRO A 20 -11.55 -5.63 -2.81
C PRO A 20 -12.27 -5.70 -1.44
N SER A 21 -11.52 -5.75 -0.34
CA SER A 21 -12.08 -5.93 1.01
C SER A 21 -11.23 -5.25 2.08
N LEU A 22 -11.81 -5.04 3.26
CA LEU A 22 -11.10 -4.56 4.42
C LEU A 22 -9.99 -5.52 4.87
N GLN A 23 -10.24 -6.84 4.75
CA GLN A 23 -9.23 -7.86 5.03
C GLN A 23 -8.01 -7.67 4.12
N GLN A 24 -8.21 -7.51 2.80
CA GLN A 24 -7.09 -7.29 1.88
C GLN A 24 -6.33 -6.00 2.22
N CYS A 25 -7.05 -4.93 2.59
CA CYS A 25 -6.43 -3.69 3.03
C CYS A 25 -5.49 -3.91 4.23
N VAL A 26 -5.96 -4.61 5.26
CA VAL A 26 -5.15 -4.95 6.44
C VAL A 26 -3.98 -5.85 6.06
N GLU A 27 -4.21 -6.87 5.23
CA GLU A 27 -3.19 -7.81 4.78
C GLU A 27 -2.04 -7.08 4.05
N GLU A 28 -2.35 -6.20 3.10
CA GLU A 28 -1.33 -5.43 2.38
C GLU A 28 -0.51 -4.51 3.30
N LEU A 29 -1.14 -3.90 4.31
CA LEU A 29 -0.43 -3.09 5.30
C LEU A 29 0.49 -3.95 6.17
N LEU A 30 0.03 -5.13 6.61
CA LEU A 30 0.84 -6.08 7.37
C LEU A 30 2.04 -6.60 6.56
N LEU A 31 1.82 -6.95 5.29
CA LEU A 31 2.88 -7.41 4.39
C LEU A 31 3.93 -6.31 4.17
N ASN A 32 3.51 -5.04 4.10
CA ASN A 32 4.44 -3.92 4.07
C ASN A 32 5.25 -3.79 5.36
N SER A 33 4.65 -3.99 6.54
CA SER A 33 5.38 -4.00 7.80
C SER A 33 6.42 -5.14 7.86
N ILE A 34 6.06 -6.33 7.35
CA ILE A 34 6.99 -7.47 7.28
C ILE A 34 8.16 -7.17 6.34
N ASP A 35 7.88 -6.61 5.16
CA ASP A 35 8.94 -6.20 4.22
C ASP A 35 9.86 -5.12 4.82
N ALA A 36 9.35 -4.30 5.74
CA ALA A 36 10.13 -3.31 6.49
C ALA A 36 10.92 -3.91 7.67
N GLY A 37 10.89 -5.23 7.85
CA GLY A 37 11.60 -5.94 8.91
C GLY A 37 10.98 -5.76 10.30
N ALA A 38 9.70 -5.38 10.39
CA ALA A 38 9.02 -5.22 11.66
C ALA A 38 9.03 -6.53 12.47
N THR A 39 9.30 -6.41 13.76
CA THR A 39 9.26 -7.52 14.73
C THR A 39 8.02 -7.49 15.60
N CYS A 40 7.33 -6.35 15.62
CA CYS A 40 6.07 -6.13 16.32
C CYS A 40 5.16 -5.30 15.42
N VAL A 41 3.93 -5.79 15.24
CA VAL A 41 2.90 -5.09 14.47
C VAL A 41 1.60 -5.12 15.27
N GLY A 42 1.02 -3.94 15.49
CA GLY A 42 -0.27 -3.75 16.15
C GLY A 42 -1.34 -3.34 15.14
N VAL A 43 -2.48 -4.02 15.17
CA VAL A 43 -3.65 -3.68 14.35
C VAL A 43 -4.78 -3.25 15.26
N ARG A 44 -5.38 -2.09 14.96
CA ARG A 44 -6.59 -1.59 15.61
C ARG A 44 -7.66 -1.38 14.56
N ILE A 45 -8.86 -1.89 14.85
CA ILE A 45 -10.04 -1.74 13.99
C ILE A 45 -11.12 -1.08 14.83
N ASP A 46 -11.55 0.08 14.37
CA ASP A 46 -12.68 0.81 14.91
C ASP A 46 -13.82 0.74 13.89
N MET A 47 -14.84 -0.06 14.21
CA MET A 47 -15.99 -0.29 13.35
C MET A 47 -16.99 0.85 13.38
N GLU A 48 -17.00 1.67 14.44
CA GLU A 48 -17.90 2.81 14.56
C GLU A 48 -17.36 3.99 13.75
N ALA A 49 -16.05 4.23 13.83
CA ALA A 49 -15.37 5.29 13.07
C ALA A 49 -14.95 4.85 11.65
N PHE A 50 -15.20 3.59 11.26
CA PHE A 50 -14.73 2.99 10.01
C PHE A 50 -13.21 3.20 9.78
N LYS A 51 -12.43 3.01 10.84
CA LYS A 51 -10.98 3.28 10.85
C LYS A 51 -10.19 2.01 11.09
N VAL A 52 -9.16 1.82 10.28
CA VAL A 52 -8.12 0.82 10.50
C VAL A 52 -6.80 1.54 10.77
N GLN A 53 -6.07 1.06 11.76
CA GLN A 53 -4.72 1.51 12.06
C GLN A 53 -3.80 0.31 12.15
N VAL A 54 -2.71 0.35 11.39
CA VAL A 54 -1.58 -0.59 11.49
C VAL A 54 -0.39 0.22 11.96
N ILE A 55 0.23 -0.23 13.05
CA ILE A 55 1.44 0.37 13.63
C ILE A 55 2.48 -0.73 13.69
N ASP A 56 3.66 -0.45 13.18
CA ASP A 56 4.79 -1.37 13.24
C ASP A 56 6.06 -0.66 13.75
N ASN A 57 7.06 -1.46 14.05
CA ASN A 57 8.40 -1.01 14.43
C ASN A 57 9.44 -1.32 13.35
N GLY A 58 9.02 -1.35 12.08
CA GLY A 58 9.92 -1.57 10.95
C GLY A 58 10.80 -0.35 10.66
N SER A 59 11.51 -0.39 9.53
CA SER A 59 12.43 0.67 9.11
C SER A 59 11.76 2.01 8.77
N GLY A 60 10.43 2.04 8.65
CA GLY A 60 9.67 3.23 8.28
C GLY A 60 9.86 3.66 6.81
N ILE A 61 9.29 4.81 6.48
CA ILE A 61 9.41 5.46 5.17
C ILE A 61 10.14 6.80 5.36
N PRO A 62 11.26 7.05 4.66
CA PRO A 62 11.93 8.36 4.70
C PRO A 62 10.97 9.50 4.33
N ALA A 63 11.09 10.65 5.01
CA ALA A 63 10.18 11.79 4.79
C ALA A 63 10.16 12.27 3.33
N GLU A 64 11.30 12.20 2.64
CA GLU A 64 11.46 12.54 1.22
C GLU A 64 10.74 11.60 0.25
N ASP A 65 10.46 10.36 0.67
CA ASP A 65 9.75 9.36 -0.14
C ASP A 65 8.26 9.28 0.20
N MET A 66 7.79 10.01 1.22
CA MET A 66 6.40 9.92 1.69
C MET A 66 5.37 10.25 0.61
N GLU A 67 5.66 11.27 -0.21
CA GLU A 67 4.78 11.62 -1.35
C GLU A 67 4.74 10.49 -2.39
N ARG A 68 5.89 9.89 -2.68
CA ARG A 68 6.03 8.81 -3.67
C ARG A 68 5.43 7.50 -3.20
N ALA A 69 5.43 7.22 -1.90
CA ALA A 69 4.85 6.00 -1.34
C ALA A 69 3.36 5.86 -1.65
N GLY A 70 2.63 6.98 -1.80
CA GLY A 70 1.23 7.00 -2.22
C GLY A 70 1.02 6.97 -3.74
N MET A 71 2.08 7.05 -4.55
CA MET A 71 1.99 7.04 -6.01
C MET A 71 1.97 5.63 -6.56
N ARG A 72 1.18 5.42 -7.62
CA ARG A 72 1.07 4.10 -8.26
C ARG A 72 2.38 3.74 -8.97
N TYR A 73 2.77 2.48 -8.87
CA TYR A 73 3.98 1.89 -9.45
C TYR A 73 5.29 2.47 -8.90
N HIS A 74 5.26 2.95 -7.65
CA HIS A 74 6.45 3.37 -6.91
C HIS A 74 6.72 2.35 -5.80
N THR A 75 7.93 1.78 -5.77
CA THR A 75 8.34 0.79 -4.78
C THR A 75 9.85 0.82 -4.59
N SER A 76 10.31 0.47 -3.38
CA SER A 76 11.72 0.24 -3.06
C SER A 76 12.14 -1.23 -3.22
N LYS A 77 11.22 -2.12 -3.61
CA LYS A 77 11.39 -3.57 -3.44
C LYS A 77 11.58 -4.36 -4.74
N CYS A 78 11.38 -3.73 -5.90
CA CYS A 78 11.54 -4.34 -7.21
C CYS A 78 11.94 -3.27 -8.23
N SER A 79 12.94 -3.57 -9.06
CA SER A 79 13.53 -2.60 -10.00
C SER A 79 13.75 -3.15 -11.41
N CYS A 80 13.85 -4.47 -11.57
CA CYS A 80 14.06 -5.12 -12.86
C CYS A 80 13.22 -6.40 -13.03
N VAL A 81 13.28 -7.00 -14.21
CA VAL A 81 12.56 -8.25 -14.51
C VAL A 81 13.12 -9.42 -13.69
N ASP A 82 14.43 -9.48 -13.47
CA ASP A 82 15.06 -10.55 -12.69
C ASP A 82 14.58 -10.59 -11.23
N ASP A 83 14.23 -9.42 -10.65
CA ASP A 83 13.62 -9.31 -9.33
C ASP A 83 12.24 -9.99 -9.28
N LEU A 84 11.47 -9.96 -10.38
CA LEU A 84 10.16 -10.59 -10.49
C LEU A 84 10.26 -12.12 -10.55
N GLU A 85 11.36 -12.65 -11.08
CA GLU A 85 11.64 -14.09 -11.10
C GLU A 85 12.14 -14.60 -9.74
N ASN A 86 12.69 -13.71 -8.91
CA ASN A 86 13.30 -14.02 -7.62
C ASN A 86 12.76 -13.15 -6.48
N LEU A 87 11.44 -13.09 -6.35
CA LEU A 87 10.77 -12.24 -5.36
C LEU A 87 11.21 -12.56 -3.93
N ARG A 88 11.74 -11.55 -3.25
CA ARG A 88 12.15 -11.61 -1.83
C ARG A 88 11.26 -10.80 -0.89
N CYS A 89 10.25 -10.14 -1.45
CA CYS A 89 9.35 -9.25 -0.75
C CYS A 89 7.91 -9.52 -1.20
N TYR A 90 6.96 -9.07 -0.39
CA TYR A 90 5.54 -9.20 -0.67
C TYR A 90 5.02 -8.03 -1.52
N GLY A 91 5.43 -6.79 -1.20
CA GLY A 91 4.92 -5.56 -1.80
C GLY A 91 5.70 -5.03 -3.02
N TYR A 92 5.92 -5.84 -4.05
CA TYR A 92 6.75 -5.47 -5.22
C TYR A 92 6.06 -4.62 -6.29
N ARG A 93 4.72 -4.53 -6.29
CA ARG A 93 3.97 -3.87 -7.38
C ARG A 93 3.91 -2.34 -7.28
N GLY A 94 4.11 -1.79 -6.09
CA GLY A 94 3.92 -0.35 -5.83
C GLY A 94 2.47 0.12 -5.97
N GLU A 95 1.49 -0.72 -5.65
CA GLU A 95 0.07 -0.43 -5.87
C GLU A 95 -0.77 -0.33 -4.60
N ALA A 96 -0.37 -0.98 -3.51
CA ALA A 96 -1.18 -1.12 -2.30
C ALA A 96 -1.57 0.24 -1.70
N LEU A 97 -0.59 1.07 -1.32
CA LEU A 97 -0.83 2.37 -0.71
C LEU A 97 -1.58 3.32 -1.67
N ALA A 98 -1.20 3.35 -2.95
CA ALA A 98 -1.92 4.12 -3.97
C ALA A 98 -3.39 3.70 -4.10
N SER A 99 -3.68 2.40 -3.97
CA SER A 99 -5.04 1.87 -4.03
C SER A 99 -5.84 2.21 -2.77
N ILE A 100 -5.20 2.15 -1.59
CA ILE A 100 -5.81 2.58 -0.33
C ILE A 100 -6.12 4.08 -0.35
N CYS A 101 -5.17 4.94 -0.74
CA CYS A 101 -5.40 6.39 -0.90
C CYS A 101 -6.53 6.73 -1.88
N CYS A 102 -6.75 5.88 -2.89
CA CYS A 102 -7.84 6.06 -3.85
C CYS A 102 -9.22 5.72 -3.26
N LEU A 103 -9.27 4.85 -2.25
CA LEU A 103 -10.51 4.31 -1.66
C LEU A 103 -10.84 4.91 -0.29
N SER A 104 -9.86 5.52 0.39
CA SER A 104 -9.99 6.02 1.76
C SER A 104 -9.14 7.27 2.02
N CYS A 105 -9.33 7.86 3.20
CA CYS A 105 -8.43 8.90 3.71
C CYS A 105 -7.27 8.24 4.46
N LEU A 106 -6.11 8.11 3.81
CA LEU A 106 -4.89 7.57 4.44
C LEU A 106 -4.13 8.67 5.18
N ASN A 107 -3.81 8.43 6.45
CA ASN A 107 -2.92 9.26 7.25
C ASN A 107 -1.72 8.42 7.71
N PRO A 108 -0.48 8.68 7.26
CA PRO A 108 0.69 7.87 7.60
C PRO A 108 1.16 7.99 9.07
N GLY A 109 0.46 8.78 9.90
CA GLY A 109 0.90 9.14 11.25
C GLY A 109 1.97 10.22 11.20
N LYS A 110 1.85 11.25 12.04
CA LYS A 110 2.99 12.12 12.35
C LYS A 110 3.75 11.46 13.50
N GLU A 111 5.07 11.46 13.45
CA GLU A 111 5.88 11.26 14.66
C GLU A 111 5.44 12.33 15.68
N GLU A 112 4.86 11.89 16.80
CA GLU A 112 4.83 12.65 18.05
C GLU A 112 5.85 12.03 19.00
#